data_AF-A0A0Q8NV13-F1
#
_entry.id   AF-A0A0Q8NV13-F1
#
_cell.length_a   1.000
_cell.length_b   1.000
_cell.length_c   1.000
_cell.angle_alpha   90.00
_cell.angle_beta   90.00
_cell.angle_gamma   90.00
#
_symmetry.space_group_name_H-M   'P 1'
#
loop_
_entity.id
_entity.type
_entity.pdbx_description
1 polymer ?
#
loop_
_entity_poly.entity_id
_entity_poly.type
_entity_poly.pdbx_seq_one_letter_code
_entity_poly.pdbx_strand_id
1 'polypeptide(L)'
;MAAMTVGELADGDTVAGFVLVTAKDPDYLKVATVGDRVMLPSFEPPWIVVDHTLERVLVTRWPGRLFRAEVVPPATDEERAAMARAGENLRPDAGYTRAFAVDLREEISPSLLFGPHGDAVIRVLAAGLALDEEGARSLASARHPAAGQEYSKAWHRWLAELRDTAHYRDQDHASTLSIHGAAPSGSPIGCGFSVLWQTVRTSAELRCRAGSFTIDEDGDEVLLDPWRTALGALLDAAMAFGAPHLVDSHAAAVLTTAWNVVFESAEQS
;
A
#
# COMPACT_ATOMS: atom_id res chain seq x y z
N MET A 1 -17.20 5.45 30.02
CA MET A 1 -17.73 5.86 28.70
C MET A 1 -18.04 4.58 27.94
N ALA A 2 -19.32 4.38 27.64
CA ALA A 2 -19.85 3.11 27.14
C ALA A 2 -19.49 2.89 25.67
N ALA A 3 -19.12 1.65 25.35
CA ALA A 3 -18.91 1.17 23.99
C ALA A 3 -20.24 1.18 23.23
N MET A 4 -20.28 1.83 22.07
CA MET A 4 -21.38 1.73 21.12
C MET A 4 -21.19 0.49 20.25
N THR A 5 -22.13 -0.43 20.40
CA THR A 5 -22.28 -1.65 19.61
C THR A 5 -22.76 -1.27 18.21
N VAL A 6 -21.99 -1.60 17.16
CA VAL A 6 -22.42 -1.44 15.77
C VAL A 6 -23.33 -2.61 15.40
N GLY A 7 -24.62 -2.33 15.32
CA GLY A 7 -25.65 -3.33 15.00
C GLY A 7 -27.02 -2.76 14.62
N GLU A 8 -27.16 -1.44 14.51
CA GLU A 8 -28.34 -0.76 13.97
C GLU A 8 -27.83 0.52 13.30
N LEU A 9 -27.71 0.51 11.98
CA LEU A 9 -27.59 1.76 11.23
C LEU A 9 -28.94 2.45 11.38
N ALA A 10 -28.96 3.57 12.11
CA ALA A 10 -30.10 4.47 12.10
C ALA A 10 -30.34 4.91 10.65
N ASP A 11 -31.61 4.96 10.25
CA ASP A 11 -32.07 5.42 8.95
C ASP A 11 -31.59 6.88 8.74
N GLY A 12 -30.49 7.08 8.01
CA GLY A 12 -29.95 8.41 7.69
C GLY A 12 -28.43 8.60 7.72
N ASP A 13 -27.64 7.71 8.33
CA ASP A 13 -26.18 7.90 8.34
C ASP A 13 -25.55 7.45 7.01
N THR A 14 -25.07 8.43 6.25
CA THR A 14 -24.34 8.18 4.99
C THR A 14 -22.97 7.60 5.31
N VAL A 15 -22.67 6.41 4.81
CA VAL A 15 -21.35 5.78 4.98
C VAL A 15 -20.35 6.50 4.06
N ALA A 16 -19.37 7.18 4.65
CA ALA A 16 -18.30 7.85 3.93
C ALA A 16 -16.97 7.09 4.11
N GLY A 17 -16.10 7.17 3.11
CA GLY A 17 -14.78 6.54 3.14
C GLY A 17 -13.95 6.85 1.91
N PHE A 18 -13.10 5.90 1.53
CA PHE A 18 -12.12 6.05 0.48
C PHE A 18 -12.25 4.96 -0.57
N VAL A 19 -12.09 5.33 -1.84
CA VAL A 19 -12.07 4.41 -2.98
C VAL A 19 -10.77 4.65 -3.75
N LEU A 20 -9.97 3.60 -3.90
CA LEU A 20 -8.80 3.60 -4.77
C LEU A 20 -9.18 3.02 -6.14
N VAL A 21 -8.99 3.79 -7.20
CA VAL A 21 -9.24 3.39 -8.59
C VAL A 21 -7.91 3.26 -9.33
N THR A 22 -7.70 2.12 -9.98
CA THR A 22 -6.47 1.74 -10.67
C THR A 22 -6.73 1.49 -12.16
N ALA A 23 -5.67 1.39 -12.96
CA ALA A 23 -5.79 1.16 -14.41
C ALA A 23 -6.48 -0.18 -14.78
N LYS A 24 -6.61 -1.10 -13.83
CA LYS A 24 -7.21 -2.43 -14.03
C LYS A 24 -8.66 -2.49 -13.58
N ASP A 25 -9.18 -1.42 -12.97
CA ASP A 25 -10.58 -1.33 -12.62
C ASP A 25 -11.48 -1.18 -13.86
N PRO A 26 -12.77 -1.49 -13.73
CA PRO A 26 -13.74 -1.32 -14.80
C PRO A 26 -13.80 0.13 -15.31
N ASP A 27 -14.16 0.30 -16.58
CA ASP A 27 -14.16 1.61 -17.25
C ASP A 27 -15.03 2.64 -16.53
N TYR A 28 -16.17 2.24 -15.97
CA TYR A 28 -17.08 3.12 -15.23
C TYR A 28 -16.46 3.74 -13.97
N LEU A 29 -15.42 3.13 -13.38
CA LEU A 29 -14.65 3.73 -12.27
C LEU A 29 -13.49 4.56 -12.81
N LYS A 30 -12.80 4.10 -13.85
CA LYS A 30 -11.61 4.78 -14.39
C LYS A 30 -11.90 6.15 -14.97
N VAL A 31 -13.03 6.29 -15.68
CA VAL A 31 -13.43 7.56 -16.30
C VAL A 31 -14.16 8.48 -15.33
N ALA A 32 -14.50 8.00 -14.13
CA ALA A 32 -15.20 8.79 -13.14
C ALA A 32 -14.35 9.95 -12.62
N THR A 33 -15.01 11.04 -12.32
CA THR A 33 -14.46 12.30 -11.86
C THR A 33 -15.18 12.78 -10.61
N VAL A 34 -14.61 13.80 -9.95
CA VAL A 34 -15.24 14.41 -8.79
C VAL A 34 -16.61 14.97 -9.16
N GLY A 35 -17.62 14.64 -8.36
CA GLY A 35 -19.02 14.99 -8.59
C GLY A 35 -19.82 13.88 -9.26
N ASP A 36 -19.17 12.85 -9.82
CA ASP A 36 -19.89 11.73 -10.44
C ASP A 36 -20.49 10.80 -9.39
N ARG A 37 -21.68 10.30 -9.71
CA ARG A 37 -22.25 9.11 -9.09
C ARG A 37 -21.86 7.90 -9.93
N VAL A 38 -21.06 7.01 -9.35
CA VAL A 38 -20.70 5.74 -9.97
C VAL A 38 -21.69 4.68 -9.50
N MET A 39 -22.32 3.98 -10.43
CA MET A 39 -23.24 2.88 -10.15
C MET A 39 -22.82 1.64 -10.95
N LEU A 40 -22.79 0.49 -10.28
CA LEU A 40 -22.53 -0.79 -10.92
C LEU A 40 -23.66 -1.13 -11.90
N PRO A 41 -23.33 -1.79 -13.03
CA PRO A 41 -24.34 -2.23 -13.99
C PRO A 41 -25.22 -3.38 -13.46
N SER A 42 -24.82 -4.04 -12.38
CA SER A 42 -25.56 -5.11 -11.71
C SER A 42 -25.30 -5.11 -10.20
N PHE A 43 -26.20 -5.72 -9.44
CA PHE A 43 -26.04 -5.97 -8.01
C PHE A 43 -25.28 -7.28 -7.72
N GLU A 44 -24.27 -7.58 -8.54
CA GLU A 44 -23.45 -8.77 -8.40
C GLU A 44 -21.97 -8.36 -8.35
N PRO A 45 -21.09 -9.14 -7.68
CA PRO A 45 -19.67 -8.84 -7.62
C PRO A 45 -19.02 -8.68 -9.01
N PRO A 46 -17.93 -7.89 -9.13
CA PRO A 46 -17.20 -7.23 -8.05
C PRO A 46 -17.87 -5.94 -7.54
N TRP A 47 -17.88 -5.76 -6.22
CA TRP A 47 -18.42 -4.58 -5.56
C TRP A 47 -17.44 -3.40 -5.58
N ILE A 48 -17.97 -2.19 -5.45
CA ILE A 48 -17.17 -1.02 -5.08
C ILE A 48 -16.81 -1.17 -3.59
N VAL A 49 -15.51 -1.19 -3.27
CA VAL A 49 -15.04 -1.26 -1.88
C VAL A 49 -14.78 0.15 -1.39
N VAL A 50 -15.48 0.56 -0.34
CA VAL A 50 -15.31 1.86 0.33
C VAL A 50 -14.67 1.60 1.69
N ASP A 51 -13.37 1.87 1.80
CA ASP A 51 -12.62 1.71 3.04
C ASP A 51 -12.90 2.88 3.99
N HIS A 52 -13.18 2.59 5.25
CA HIS A 52 -13.63 3.62 6.20
C HIS A 52 -12.51 4.56 6.65
N THR A 53 -11.26 4.11 6.58
CA THR A 53 -10.09 4.91 6.94
C THR A 53 -8.95 4.70 5.95
N LEU A 54 -8.04 5.68 5.83
CA LEU A 54 -6.90 5.62 4.91
C LEU A 54 -5.97 4.45 5.23
N GLU A 55 -5.77 4.14 6.51
CA GLU A 55 -4.87 3.08 6.97
C GLU A 55 -5.35 1.68 6.59
N ARG A 56 -6.63 1.56 6.22
CA ARG A 56 -7.28 0.30 5.84
C ARG A 56 -7.43 0.12 4.33
N VAL A 57 -7.16 1.16 3.54
CA VAL A 57 -7.21 1.08 2.07
C VAL A 57 -6.26 0.00 1.57
N LEU A 58 -6.83 -1.03 0.94
CA LEU A 58 -6.05 -2.13 0.39
C LEU A 58 -5.52 -1.77 -0.99
N VAL A 59 -4.24 -1.42 -1.06
CA VAL A 59 -3.54 -1.17 -2.32
C VAL A 59 -3.10 -2.49 -2.94
N THR A 60 -4.00 -3.10 -3.70
CA THR A 60 -3.70 -4.35 -4.43
C THR A 60 -2.99 -4.10 -5.76
N ARG A 61 -3.08 -2.87 -6.29
CA ARG A 61 -2.44 -2.44 -7.53
C ARG A 61 -2.04 -0.98 -7.45
N TRP A 62 -0.97 -0.64 -8.17
CA TRP A 62 -0.41 0.70 -8.26
C TRP A 62 0.07 0.97 -9.69
N PRO A 63 -0.01 2.21 -10.22
CA PRO A 63 -0.56 3.43 -9.61
C PRO A 63 -2.11 3.50 -9.62
N GLY A 64 -2.66 4.42 -8.83
CA GLY A 64 -4.10 4.65 -8.76
C GLY A 64 -4.48 6.08 -8.34
N ARG A 65 -5.75 6.43 -8.55
CA ARG A 65 -6.42 7.67 -8.12
C ARG A 65 -7.20 7.38 -6.85
N LEU A 66 -7.10 8.26 -5.85
CA LEU A 66 -7.75 8.08 -4.56
C LEU A 66 -8.87 9.10 -4.39
N PHE A 67 -10.05 8.63 -4.04
CA PHE A 67 -11.21 9.49 -3.83
C PHE A 67 -11.75 9.38 -2.42
N ARG A 68 -12.26 10.50 -1.89
CA ARG A 68 -13.30 10.45 -0.85
C ARG A 68 -14.62 10.13 -1.52
N ALA A 69 -15.31 9.13 -1.00
CA ALA A 69 -16.56 8.67 -1.55
C ALA A 69 -17.61 8.50 -0.45
N GLU A 70 -18.87 8.67 -0.83
CA GLU A 70 -20.03 8.39 0.01
C GLU A 70 -20.84 7.27 -0.63
N VAL A 71 -21.20 6.25 0.15
CA VAL A 71 -22.08 5.17 -0.29
C VAL A 71 -23.47 5.74 -0.49
N VAL A 72 -24.05 5.51 -1.67
CA VAL A 72 -25.42 5.92 -1.96
C VAL A 72 -26.37 4.97 -1.25
N PRO A 73 -27.29 5.46 -0.39
CA PRO A 73 -28.26 4.60 0.29
C PRO A 73 -29.19 3.88 -0.70
N PRO A 74 -29.57 2.61 -0.43
CA PRO A 74 -30.50 1.88 -1.28
C PRO A 74 -31.91 2.49 -1.22
N ALA A 75 -32.46 2.85 -2.37
CA ALA A 75 -33.80 3.41 -2.50
C ALA A 75 -34.88 2.33 -2.64
N THR A 76 -34.59 1.21 -3.31
CA THR A 76 -35.56 0.13 -3.56
C THR A 76 -35.38 -1.06 -2.61
N ASP A 77 -36.41 -1.92 -2.49
CA ASP A 77 -36.30 -3.17 -1.72
C ASP A 77 -35.26 -4.12 -2.31
N GLU A 78 -35.13 -4.14 -3.64
CA GLU A 78 -34.12 -4.94 -4.34
C GLU A 78 -32.70 -4.45 -4.00
N GLU A 79 -32.48 -3.13 -4.01
CA GLU A 79 -31.23 -2.51 -3.61
C GLU A 79 -30.91 -2.76 -2.12
N ARG A 80 -31.92 -2.71 -1.24
CA ARG A 80 -31.75 -3.04 0.19
C ARG A 80 -31.33 -4.49 0.37
N ALA A 81 -32.00 -5.42 -0.31
CA ALA A 81 -31.65 -6.84 -0.28
C ALA A 81 -30.25 -7.08 -0.87
N ALA A 82 -29.88 -6.38 -1.94
CA ALA A 82 -28.55 -6.44 -2.52
C ALA A 82 -27.46 -5.95 -1.56
N MET A 83 -27.63 -4.79 -0.92
CA MET A 83 -26.71 -4.28 0.11
C MET A 83 -26.54 -5.29 1.25
N ALA A 84 -27.64 -5.88 1.74
CA ALA A 84 -27.60 -6.88 2.79
C ALA A 84 -26.76 -8.10 2.37
N ARG A 85 -27.00 -8.65 1.18
CA ARG A 85 -26.22 -9.77 0.62
C ARG A 85 -24.74 -9.41 0.42
N ALA A 86 -24.45 -8.20 -0.05
CA ALA A 86 -23.07 -7.74 -0.20
C ALA A 86 -22.31 -7.73 1.14
N GLY A 87 -23.03 -7.40 2.24
CA GLY A 87 -22.52 -7.41 3.60
C GLY A 87 -22.41 -8.79 4.26
N GLU A 88 -22.98 -9.85 3.68
CA GLU A 88 -22.89 -11.20 4.23
C GLU A 88 -21.43 -11.66 4.33
N ASN A 89 -21.11 -12.37 5.42
CA ASN A 89 -19.78 -12.89 5.74
C ASN A 89 -18.69 -11.82 5.91
N LEU A 90 -19.04 -10.53 5.96
CA LEU A 90 -18.11 -9.50 6.44
C LEU A 90 -17.96 -9.62 7.95
N ARG A 91 -16.71 -9.55 8.42
CA ARG A 91 -16.47 -9.43 9.85
C ARG A 91 -16.96 -8.04 10.32
N PRO A 92 -17.48 -7.91 11.55
CA PRO A 92 -17.90 -6.61 12.09
C PRO A 92 -16.79 -5.55 12.09
N ASP A 93 -15.53 -5.98 12.12
CA ASP A 93 -14.33 -5.15 12.14
C ASP A 93 -13.65 -5.02 10.77
N ALA A 94 -14.30 -5.45 9.68
CA ALA A 94 -13.74 -5.47 8.32
C ALA A 94 -13.20 -4.10 7.88
N GLY A 95 -13.81 -3.00 8.35
CA GLY A 95 -13.32 -1.64 8.13
C GLY A 95 -13.55 -1.10 6.72
N TYR A 96 -14.41 -1.76 5.95
CA TYR A 96 -14.87 -1.32 4.64
C TYR A 96 -16.34 -1.68 4.43
N THR A 97 -16.97 -1.02 3.47
CA THR A 97 -18.31 -1.31 2.99
C THR A 97 -18.25 -1.72 1.52
N ARG A 98 -18.96 -2.79 1.17
CA ARG A 98 -19.22 -3.16 -0.23
C ARG A 98 -20.45 -2.41 -0.69
N ALA A 99 -20.31 -1.65 -1.78
CA ALA A 99 -21.36 -0.82 -2.36
C ALA A 99 -21.54 -1.12 -3.84
N PHE A 100 -22.75 -0.88 -4.35
CA PHE A 100 -23.01 -0.84 -5.79
C PHE A 100 -23.13 0.59 -6.33
N ALA A 101 -23.25 1.59 -5.46
CA ALA A 101 -23.30 2.98 -5.87
C ALA A 101 -22.55 3.88 -4.87
N VAL A 102 -21.74 4.80 -5.40
CA VAL A 102 -21.00 5.78 -4.61
C VAL A 102 -21.03 7.15 -5.29
N ASP A 103 -21.06 8.21 -4.48
CA ASP A 103 -20.79 9.57 -4.92
C ASP A 103 -19.31 9.89 -4.70
N LEU A 104 -18.58 10.27 -5.75
CA LEU A 104 -17.19 10.71 -5.65
C LEU A 104 -17.14 12.18 -5.26
N ARG A 105 -16.71 12.49 -4.04
CA ARG A 105 -16.81 13.84 -3.45
C ARG A 105 -15.55 14.67 -3.65
N GLU A 106 -14.39 14.05 -3.56
CA GLU A 106 -13.09 14.72 -3.65
C GLU A 106 -12.06 13.74 -4.18
N GLU A 107 -11.20 14.17 -5.10
CA GLU A 107 -9.99 13.44 -5.46
C GLU A 107 -8.86 13.95 -4.58
N ILE A 108 -8.27 13.06 -3.80
CA ILE A 108 -7.22 13.38 -2.83
C ILE A 108 -5.91 12.73 -3.26
N SER A 109 -4.78 13.24 -2.77
CA SER A 109 -3.49 12.68 -3.10
C SER A 109 -3.36 11.23 -2.62
N PRO A 110 -2.98 10.28 -3.49
CA PRO A 110 -2.62 8.92 -3.07
C PRO A 110 -1.46 8.87 -2.08
N SER A 111 -0.65 9.93 -1.94
CA SER A 111 0.46 9.96 -0.98
C SER A 111 0.00 9.83 0.47
N LEU A 112 -1.26 10.17 0.76
CA LEU A 112 -1.85 10.01 2.09
C LEU A 112 -1.87 8.55 2.56
N LEU A 113 -1.82 7.57 1.65
CA LEU A 113 -1.75 6.13 1.97
C LEU A 113 -0.41 5.70 2.58
N PHE A 114 0.61 6.57 2.51
CA PHE A 114 1.98 6.27 2.92
C PHE A 114 2.45 7.16 4.08
N GLY A 115 1.53 7.89 4.71
CA GLY A 115 1.82 8.75 5.86
C GLY A 115 2.39 10.14 5.50
N PRO A 116 2.95 10.87 6.47
CA PRO A 116 3.33 12.28 6.33
C PRO A 116 4.37 12.58 5.24
N HIS A 117 5.20 11.60 4.89
CA HIS A 117 6.23 11.72 3.84
C HIS A 117 5.88 10.91 2.59
N GLY A 118 4.58 10.70 2.35
CA GLY A 118 4.13 9.82 1.29
C GLY A 118 4.52 10.24 -0.11
N ASP A 119 4.71 11.54 -0.38
CA ASP A 119 5.22 11.99 -1.68
C ASP A 119 6.63 11.45 -1.95
N ALA A 120 7.45 11.34 -0.90
CA ALA A 120 8.79 10.77 -1.03
C ALA A 120 8.73 9.27 -1.30
N VAL A 121 7.77 8.56 -0.68
CA VAL A 121 7.49 7.14 -0.97
C VAL A 121 7.02 6.96 -2.42
N ILE A 122 6.13 7.83 -2.92
CA ILE A 122 5.67 7.79 -4.33
C ILE A 122 6.85 7.89 -5.30
N ARG A 123 7.86 8.72 -5.03
CA ARG A 123 9.06 8.79 -5.89
C ARG A 123 9.80 7.45 -5.96
N VAL A 124 9.93 6.76 -4.82
CA VAL A 124 10.56 5.44 -4.76
C VAL A 124 9.71 4.39 -5.50
N LEU A 125 8.39 4.43 -5.35
CA LEU A 125 7.47 3.57 -6.10
C LEU A 125 7.56 3.80 -7.62
N ALA A 126 7.67 5.05 -8.05
CA ALA A 126 7.83 5.39 -9.46
C ALA A 126 9.15 4.84 -10.03
N ALA A 127 10.24 4.92 -9.26
CA ALA A 127 11.51 4.29 -9.63
C ALA A 127 11.39 2.76 -9.72
N GLY A 128 10.69 2.12 -8.78
CA GLY A 128 10.42 0.68 -8.81
C GLY A 128 9.60 0.23 -10.05
N LEU A 129 8.61 1.02 -10.46
CA LEU A 129 7.83 0.78 -11.69
C LEU A 129 8.65 0.98 -12.98
N ALA A 130 9.57 1.94 -12.97
CA ALA A 130 10.44 2.23 -14.10
C ALA A 130 11.61 1.25 -14.22
N LEU A 131 11.93 0.52 -13.15
CA LEU A 131 13.12 -0.32 -13.03
C LEU A 131 13.23 -1.36 -14.15
N ASP A 132 14.37 -1.37 -14.83
CA ASP A 132 14.79 -2.41 -15.77
C ASP A 132 15.93 -3.27 -15.18
N GLU A 133 16.42 -4.24 -15.95
CA GLU A 133 17.44 -5.18 -15.47
C GLU A 133 18.80 -4.50 -15.20
N GLU A 134 19.15 -3.47 -15.97
CA GLU A 134 20.38 -2.71 -15.76
C GLU A 134 20.29 -1.86 -14.48
N GLY A 135 19.19 -1.14 -14.30
CA GLY A 135 18.89 -0.42 -13.06
C GLY A 135 18.86 -1.35 -11.85
N ALA A 136 18.28 -2.55 -11.99
CA ALA A 136 18.27 -3.54 -10.92
C ALA A 136 19.69 -4.01 -10.55
N ARG A 137 20.56 -4.29 -11.54
CA ARG A 137 21.96 -4.64 -11.29
C ARG A 137 22.73 -3.50 -10.62
N SER A 138 22.50 -2.26 -11.05
CA SER A 138 23.15 -1.08 -10.49
C SER A 138 22.74 -0.86 -9.03
N LEU A 139 21.44 -0.92 -8.72
CA LEU A 139 20.95 -0.85 -7.33
C LEU A 139 21.50 -1.98 -6.48
N ALA A 140 21.49 -3.21 -7.00
CA ALA A 140 21.99 -4.36 -6.27
C ALA A 140 23.48 -4.23 -5.92
N SER A 141 24.28 -3.74 -6.87
CA SER A 141 25.73 -3.57 -6.71
C SER A 141 26.09 -2.38 -5.80
N ALA A 142 25.24 -1.36 -5.74
CA ALA A 142 25.43 -0.17 -4.92
C ALA A 142 24.85 -0.29 -3.50
N ARG A 143 24.14 -1.37 -3.17
CA ARG A 143 23.51 -1.55 -1.85
C ARG A 143 24.57 -1.65 -0.76
N HIS A 144 24.47 -0.78 0.26
CA HIS A 144 25.41 -0.76 1.36
C HIS A 144 25.28 -2.03 2.23
N PRO A 145 26.38 -2.72 2.60
CA PRO A 145 26.32 -3.97 3.36
C PRO A 145 25.60 -3.87 4.72
N ALA A 146 25.67 -2.70 5.37
CA ALA A 146 25.00 -2.45 6.65
C ALA A 146 23.51 -2.04 6.53
N ALA A 147 22.97 -1.88 5.32
CA ALA A 147 21.62 -1.32 5.12
C ALA A 147 20.52 -2.16 5.78
N GLY A 148 20.60 -3.50 5.68
CA GLY A 148 19.64 -4.39 6.34
C GLY A 148 19.62 -4.22 7.87
N GLN A 149 20.77 -3.96 8.49
CA GLN A 149 20.86 -3.72 9.93
C GLN A 149 20.22 -2.37 10.31
N GLU A 150 20.50 -1.30 9.56
CA GLU A 150 19.90 0.01 9.83
C GLU A 150 18.39 0.02 9.57
N TYR A 151 17.93 -0.73 8.56
CA TYR A 151 16.52 -0.95 8.28
C TYR A 151 15.82 -1.66 9.46
N SER A 152 16.44 -2.73 9.96
CA SER A 152 15.94 -3.49 11.12
C SER A 152 15.83 -2.62 12.38
N LYS A 153 16.83 -1.77 12.65
CA LYS A 153 16.79 -0.79 13.75
C LYS A 153 15.65 0.23 13.62
N ALA A 154 15.36 0.69 12.40
CA ALA A 154 14.24 1.61 12.16
C ALA A 154 12.89 0.94 12.47
N TRP A 155 12.71 -0.33 12.11
CA TRP A 155 11.56 -1.12 12.53
C TRP A 155 11.47 -1.28 14.05
N HIS A 156 12.58 -1.55 14.74
CA HIS A 156 12.58 -1.63 16.21
C HIS A 156 12.13 -0.32 16.86
N ARG A 157 12.60 0.84 16.35
CA ARG A 157 12.20 2.17 16.83
C ARG A 157 10.70 2.38 16.64
N TRP A 158 10.16 2.08 15.46
CA TRP A 158 8.72 2.18 15.20
C TRP A 158 7.89 1.27 16.11
N LEU A 159 8.28 0.00 16.24
CA LEU A 159 7.61 -0.95 17.12
C LEU A 159 7.65 -0.51 18.59
N ALA A 160 8.70 0.18 19.02
CA ALA A 160 8.80 0.70 20.39
C ALA A 160 7.75 1.79 20.70
N GLU A 161 7.27 2.51 19.69
CA GLU A 161 6.22 3.53 19.82
C GLU A 161 4.81 2.91 19.93
N LEU A 162 4.64 1.66 19.51
CA LEU A 162 3.37 0.96 19.48
C LEU A 162 3.11 0.17 20.77
N ARG A 163 1.83 0.05 21.15
CA ARG A 163 1.40 -0.80 22.25
C ARG A 163 1.37 -2.26 21.80
N ASP A 164 1.68 -3.18 22.72
CA ASP A 164 1.51 -4.64 22.53
C ASP A 164 2.29 -5.27 21.35
N THR A 165 3.45 -4.69 21.00
CA THR A 165 4.36 -5.20 19.95
C THR A 165 5.61 -5.88 20.49
N ALA A 166 5.69 -6.14 21.79
CA ALA A 166 6.90 -6.58 22.47
C ALA A 166 7.53 -7.84 21.86
N HIS A 167 6.71 -8.79 21.41
CA HIS A 167 7.15 -10.04 20.77
C HIS A 167 7.83 -9.85 19.42
N TYR A 168 7.65 -8.71 18.76
CA TYR A 168 8.32 -8.39 17.51
C TYR A 168 9.64 -7.62 17.71
N ARG A 169 9.88 -7.02 18.88
CA ARG A 169 10.98 -6.05 19.06
C ARG A 169 12.39 -6.65 19.02
N ASP A 170 12.53 -7.95 19.28
CA ASP A 170 13.84 -8.63 19.31
C ASP A 170 14.11 -9.47 18.05
N GLN A 171 13.25 -9.40 17.04
CA GLN A 171 13.39 -10.13 15.79
C GLN A 171 14.23 -9.34 14.78
N ASP A 172 14.86 -10.03 13.84
CA ASP A 172 15.46 -9.37 12.69
C ASP A 172 14.38 -8.99 11.68
N HIS A 173 14.23 -7.70 11.42
CA HIS A 173 13.29 -7.14 10.46
C HIS A 173 13.93 -6.76 9.13
N ALA A 174 15.13 -7.27 8.83
CA ALA A 174 15.72 -7.09 7.51
C ALA A 174 14.75 -7.57 6.43
N SER A 175 14.35 -6.66 5.54
CA SER A 175 13.39 -6.93 4.44
C SER A 175 11.93 -7.15 4.85
N THR A 176 11.56 -6.90 6.11
CA THR A 176 10.14 -6.92 6.54
C THR A 176 9.34 -5.87 5.78
N LEU A 177 8.22 -6.28 5.18
CA LEU A 177 7.30 -5.37 4.47
C LEU A 177 6.15 -4.88 5.37
N SER A 178 5.66 -5.77 6.24
CA SER A 178 4.52 -5.52 7.12
C SER A 178 4.53 -6.50 8.28
N ILE A 179 4.07 -6.04 9.45
CA ILE A 179 3.82 -6.87 10.63
C ILE A 179 2.32 -6.77 10.94
N HIS A 180 1.57 -7.80 10.57
CA HIS A 180 0.14 -7.87 10.83
C HIS A 180 -0.15 -7.82 12.33
N GLY A 181 -1.07 -6.94 12.72
CA GLY A 181 -1.47 -6.75 14.12
C GLY A 181 -0.63 -5.75 14.90
N ALA A 182 0.50 -5.25 14.38
CA ALA A 182 1.27 -4.20 15.05
C ALA A 182 0.56 -2.83 15.01
N ALA A 183 -0.01 -2.49 13.85
CA ALA A 183 -0.81 -1.29 13.61
C ALA A 183 -1.81 -1.56 12.48
N PRO A 184 -2.86 -0.74 12.27
CA PRO A 184 -3.80 -0.92 11.16
C PRO A 184 -3.14 -1.04 9.79
N SER A 185 -2.09 -0.24 9.53
CA SER A 185 -1.32 -0.29 8.28
C SER A 185 -0.25 -1.39 8.22
N GLY A 186 0.15 -1.94 9.38
CA GLY A 186 1.21 -2.94 9.50
C GLY A 186 2.66 -2.46 9.25
N SER A 187 2.87 -1.19 8.89
CA SER A 187 4.21 -0.64 8.57
C SER A 187 4.35 0.85 8.90
N PRO A 188 5.58 1.35 9.16
CA PRO A 188 5.87 2.76 9.44
C PRO A 188 5.55 3.72 8.30
N ILE A 189 5.42 3.22 7.06
CA ILE A 189 5.12 4.03 5.88
C ILE A 189 3.80 3.61 5.22
N GLY A 190 2.81 3.24 6.05
CA GLY A 190 1.53 2.76 5.55
C GLY A 190 1.69 1.45 4.79
N CYS A 191 1.04 1.33 3.63
CA CYS A 191 1.21 0.17 2.74
C CYS A 191 2.45 0.25 1.82
N GLY A 192 3.31 1.27 1.98
CA GLY A 192 4.36 1.62 1.02
C GLY A 192 5.32 0.49 0.67
N PHE A 193 5.80 -0.28 1.65
CA PHE A 193 6.71 -1.41 1.39
C PHE A 193 6.04 -2.53 0.59
N SER A 194 4.79 -2.88 0.92
CA SER A 194 4.02 -3.89 0.20
C SER A 194 3.76 -3.47 -1.25
N VAL A 195 3.41 -2.19 -1.46
CA VAL A 195 3.24 -1.63 -2.82
C VAL A 195 4.57 -1.65 -3.57
N LEU A 196 5.69 -1.32 -2.91
CA LEU A 196 7.01 -1.35 -3.53
C LEU A 196 7.38 -2.77 -4.02
N TRP A 197 7.14 -3.79 -3.20
CA TRP A 197 7.30 -5.19 -3.62
C TRP A 197 6.48 -5.50 -4.87
N GLN A 198 5.20 -5.10 -4.91
CA GLN A 198 4.34 -5.32 -6.08
C GLN A 198 4.87 -4.60 -7.33
N THR A 199 5.36 -3.36 -7.18
CA THR A 199 5.89 -2.59 -8.32
C THR A 199 7.16 -3.22 -8.89
N VAL A 200 8.11 -3.65 -8.05
CA VAL A 200 9.35 -4.30 -8.51
C VAL A 200 9.05 -5.66 -9.12
N ARG A 201 8.16 -6.45 -8.51
CA ARG A 201 7.67 -7.71 -9.07
C ARG A 201 7.08 -7.50 -10.47
N THR A 202 6.17 -6.54 -10.62
CA THR A 202 5.56 -6.20 -11.92
C THR A 202 6.63 -5.81 -12.94
N SER A 203 7.62 -5.01 -12.54
CA SER A 203 8.72 -4.61 -13.41
C SER A 203 9.57 -5.79 -13.88
N ALA A 204 9.89 -6.72 -12.97
CA ALA A 204 10.64 -7.93 -13.27
C ALA A 204 9.87 -8.86 -14.22
N GLU A 205 8.58 -9.07 -13.97
CA GLU A 205 7.69 -9.88 -14.83
C GLU A 205 7.61 -9.31 -16.25
N LEU A 206 7.46 -7.99 -16.39
CA LEU A 206 7.33 -7.34 -17.69
C LEU A 206 8.63 -7.32 -18.49
N ARG A 207 9.77 -7.19 -17.83
CA ARG A 207 11.05 -6.88 -18.50
C ARG A 207 12.01 -8.07 -18.59
N CYS A 208 11.95 -9.03 -17.67
CA CYS A 208 12.91 -10.14 -17.61
C CYS A 208 12.23 -11.44 -17.15
N ARG A 209 11.12 -11.80 -17.81
CA ARG A 209 10.22 -12.91 -17.44
C ARG A 209 10.92 -14.25 -17.18
N ALA A 210 12.05 -14.53 -17.85
CA ALA A 210 12.84 -15.74 -17.60
C ALA A 210 14.03 -15.41 -16.66
N GLY A 211 14.07 -16.05 -15.49
CA GLY A 211 15.20 -15.95 -14.55
C GLY A 211 15.04 -14.94 -13.41
N SER A 212 13.95 -14.18 -13.38
CA SER A 212 13.70 -13.21 -12.29
C SER A 212 13.03 -13.80 -11.05
N PHE A 213 12.48 -15.02 -11.15
CA PHE A 213 11.70 -15.66 -10.08
C PHE A 213 12.12 -17.12 -9.87
N THR A 214 11.93 -17.59 -8.64
CA THR A 214 11.94 -19.01 -8.26
C THR A 214 10.76 -19.28 -7.33
N ILE A 215 10.47 -20.56 -7.10
CA ILE A 215 9.57 -20.99 -6.03
C ILE A 215 10.42 -21.34 -4.81
N ASP A 216 10.01 -20.91 -3.62
CA ASP A 216 10.65 -21.27 -2.36
C ASP A 216 10.12 -22.60 -1.77
N GLU A 217 10.52 -22.92 -0.55
CA GLU A 217 10.17 -24.17 0.12
C GLU A 217 8.68 -24.27 0.47
N ASP A 218 8.00 -23.13 0.62
CA ASP A 218 6.58 -23.03 0.96
C ASP A 218 5.68 -22.99 -0.30
N GLY A 219 6.28 -22.98 -1.49
CA GLY A 219 5.57 -22.90 -2.76
C GLY A 219 5.31 -21.47 -3.21
N ASP A 220 5.89 -20.48 -2.53
CA ASP A 220 5.72 -19.07 -2.84
C ASP A 220 6.73 -18.60 -3.90
N GLU A 221 6.25 -17.74 -4.79
CA GLU A 221 7.08 -17.15 -5.84
C GLU A 221 7.90 -15.99 -5.29
N VAL A 222 9.23 -16.11 -5.35
CA VAL A 222 10.19 -15.15 -4.80
C VAL A 222 11.12 -14.61 -5.89
N LEU A 223 11.54 -13.35 -5.73
CA LEU A 223 12.49 -12.70 -6.65
C LEU A 223 13.90 -13.32 -6.51
N LEU A 224 14.58 -13.47 -7.65
CA LEU A 224 15.99 -13.78 -7.73
C LEU A 224 16.82 -12.50 -7.91
N ASP A 225 18.13 -12.61 -7.72
CA ASP A 225 19.04 -11.52 -8.05
C ASP A 225 19.11 -11.30 -9.57
N PRO A 226 19.22 -10.04 -10.04
CA PRO A 226 19.48 -8.83 -9.25
C PRO A 226 18.24 -8.19 -8.59
N TRP A 227 17.02 -8.60 -8.95
CA TRP A 227 15.78 -7.96 -8.55
C TRP A 227 15.52 -8.00 -7.05
N ARG A 228 15.84 -9.11 -6.39
CA ARG A 228 15.71 -9.24 -4.93
C ARG A 228 16.57 -8.21 -4.19
N THR A 229 17.85 -8.12 -4.53
CA THR A 229 18.74 -7.13 -3.89
C THR A 229 18.36 -5.70 -4.27
N ALA A 230 17.89 -5.46 -5.50
CA ALA A 230 17.38 -4.16 -5.92
C ALA A 230 16.12 -3.74 -5.13
N LEU A 231 15.18 -4.66 -4.90
CA LEU A 231 14.04 -4.41 -4.01
C LEU A 231 14.53 -4.03 -2.61
N GLY A 232 15.51 -4.75 -2.06
CA GLY A 232 16.12 -4.41 -0.78
C GLY A 232 16.63 -2.96 -0.75
N ALA A 233 17.38 -2.54 -1.78
CA ALA A 233 17.87 -1.17 -1.89
C ALA A 233 16.75 -0.12 -1.98
N LEU A 234 15.65 -0.44 -2.67
CA LEU A 234 14.48 0.45 -2.75
C LEU A 234 13.71 0.50 -1.41
N LEU A 235 13.60 -0.61 -0.68
CA LEU A 235 13.01 -0.63 0.66
C LEU A 235 13.84 0.21 1.65
N ASP A 236 15.16 0.11 1.57
CA ASP A 236 16.08 0.91 2.37
C ASP A 236 15.83 2.41 2.14
N ALA A 237 15.77 2.84 0.86
CA ALA A 237 15.45 4.22 0.49
C ALA A 237 14.05 4.64 0.93
N ALA A 238 13.03 3.78 0.76
CA ALA A 238 11.66 4.05 1.18
C ALA A 238 11.55 4.24 2.70
N MET A 239 12.29 3.46 3.51
CA MET A 239 12.35 3.66 4.96
C MET A 239 12.95 5.03 5.30
N ALA A 240 14.10 5.36 4.72
CA ALA A 240 14.79 6.61 5.01
C ALA A 240 13.98 7.85 4.62
N PHE A 241 13.31 7.81 3.46
CA PHE A 241 12.52 8.94 2.96
C PHE A 241 11.09 8.99 3.50
N GLY A 242 10.46 7.84 3.70
CA GLY A 242 9.07 7.73 4.15
C GLY A 242 8.90 7.84 5.66
N ALA A 243 9.92 7.46 6.43
CA ALA A 243 9.91 7.56 7.89
C ALA A 243 11.22 8.16 8.44
N PRO A 244 11.58 9.40 8.04
CA PRO A 244 12.84 10.04 8.45
C PRO A 244 12.98 10.21 9.97
N HIS A 245 11.86 10.26 10.70
CA HIS A 245 11.86 10.33 12.17
C HIS A 245 12.38 9.06 12.86
N LEU A 246 12.45 7.92 12.15
CA LEU A 246 12.94 6.64 12.66
C LEU A 246 14.42 6.39 12.35
N VAL A 247 15.04 7.24 11.52
CA VAL A 247 16.42 7.09 11.06
C VAL A 247 17.24 8.29 11.46
N ASP A 248 18.36 8.06 12.15
CA ASP A 248 19.35 9.11 12.37
C ASP A 248 20.13 9.41 11.07
N SER A 249 20.89 10.49 11.05
CA SER A 249 21.60 10.94 9.85
C SER A 249 22.60 9.92 9.30
N HIS A 250 23.19 9.09 10.17
CA HIS A 250 24.11 8.04 9.74
C HIS A 250 23.34 6.90 9.05
N ALA A 251 22.28 6.41 9.69
CA ALA A 251 21.39 5.40 9.13
C ALA A 251 20.78 5.86 7.80
N ALA A 252 20.34 7.11 7.71
CA ALA A 252 19.79 7.66 6.47
C ALA A 252 20.81 7.64 5.32
N ALA A 253 22.08 8.00 5.57
CA ALA A 253 23.14 7.93 4.55
C ALA A 253 23.40 6.49 4.08
N VAL A 254 23.41 5.53 5.02
CA VAL A 254 23.57 4.10 4.71
C VAL A 254 22.40 3.58 3.85
N LEU A 255 21.17 3.86 4.26
CA LEU A 255 19.96 3.37 3.61
C LEU A 255 19.74 3.99 2.21
N THR A 256 20.19 5.22 1.99
CA THR A 256 20.03 5.92 0.70
C THR A 256 21.22 5.75 -0.25
N THR A 257 22.28 5.03 0.15
CA THR A 257 23.51 4.89 -0.65
C THR A 257 23.24 4.41 -2.08
N ALA A 258 22.50 3.32 -2.25
CA ALA A 258 22.20 2.79 -3.59
C ALA A 258 21.33 3.73 -4.42
N TRP A 259 20.36 4.38 -3.77
CA TRP A 259 19.48 5.35 -4.40
C TRP A 259 20.27 6.52 -4.98
N ASN A 260 21.17 7.12 -4.20
CA ASN A 260 21.93 8.29 -4.61
C ASN A 260 22.91 7.96 -5.75
N VAL A 261 23.50 6.75 -5.72
CA VAL A 261 24.38 6.26 -6.80
C VAL A 261 23.63 6.10 -8.12
N VAL A 262 22.40 5.56 -8.08
CA VAL A 262 21.68 5.20 -9.32
C VAL A 262 20.84 6.35 -9.86
N PHE A 263 20.18 7.13 -9.00
CA PHE A 263 19.18 8.11 -9.42
C PHE A 263 19.63 9.56 -9.26
N GLU A 264 20.47 9.90 -8.27
CA GLU A 264 20.91 11.29 -8.05
C GLU A 264 22.23 11.62 -8.77
N SER A 265 23.03 10.61 -9.10
CA SER A 265 24.27 10.79 -9.87
C SER A 265 24.00 11.04 -11.36
N ALA A 266 22.80 10.72 -11.85
CA ALA A 266 22.37 10.91 -13.24
C ALA A 266 21.91 12.35 -13.54
N GLU A 267 21.51 13.14 -12.53
CA GLU A 267 21.07 14.53 -12.73
C GLU A 267 22.23 15.54 -12.84
N GLN A 268 23.47 15.09 -12.68
CA GLN A 268 24.68 15.92 -12.72
C GLN A 268 25.61 15.64 -13.91
N SER A 269 25.19 14.78 -14.86
CA SER A 269 25.95 14.42 -16.07
C SER A 269 25.28 14.90 -17.35
#